data_AF-A0A093GP45-F1
#
_entry.id   AF-A0A093GP45-F1
#
_cell.length_a   1.000
_cell.length_b   1.000
_cell.length_c   1.000
_cell.angle_alpha   90.00
_cell.angle_beta   90.00
_cell.angle_gamma   90.00
#
_symmetry.space_group_name_H-M   'P 1'
#
loop_
_entity.id
_entity.type
_entity.pdbx_description
1 polymer ?
#
loop_
_entity_poly.entity_id
_entity_poly.type
_entity_poly.pdbx_seq_one_letter_code
_entity_poly.pdbx_strand_id
1 'polypeptide(L)'
;PLVEEDQVRDHLGKLDTPKSMGPDGMHPRVLRELADVIARPLSIILERSWRSGEVPEDWKKAKVTPAFKKGKKEEPGNYRPVNLTSIPGKAMEQFILEVITKHVEDKKVI
;
A
#
# COMPACT_ATOMS: atom_id res chain seq x y z
N PRO A 1 14.74 -2.68 -9.76
CA PRO A 1 13.75 -3.32 -10.65
C PRO A 1 13.02 -2.25 -11.44
N LEU A 2 12.70 -2.56 -12.69
CA LEU A 2 11.75 -1.76 -13.46
C LEU A 2 10.36 -2.00 -12.86
N VAL A 3 9.61 -0.92 -12.64
CA VAL A 3 8.20 -1.00 -12.22
C VAL A 3 7.38 -0.70 -13.46
N GLU A 4 6.73 -1.74 -14.02
CA GLU A 4 5.96 -1.57 -15.25
C GLU A 4 4.62 -0.87 -14.96
N GLU A 5 4.20 -0.01 -15.89
CA GLU A 5 2.90 0.66 -15.81
C GLU A 5 1.75 -0.35 -15.70
N ASP A 6 1.79 -1.42 -16.50
CA ASP A 6 0.76 -2.45 -16.52
C ASP A 6 0.62 -3.15 -15.16
N GLN A 7 1.73 -3.41 -14.48
CA GLN A 7 1.71 -4.00 -13.13
C GLN A 7 1.03 -3.08 -12.12
N VAL A 8 1.29 -1.76 -12.22
CA VAL A 8 0.66 -0.76 -11.35
C VAL A 8 -0.83 -0.65 -11.65
N ARG A 9 -1.20 -0.61 -12.94
CA ARG A 9 -2.61 -0.58 -13.37
C ARG A 9 -3.38 -1.78 -12.86
N ASP A 10 -2.83 -2.98 -12.98
CA ASP A 10 -3.46 -4.21 -12.49
C ASP A 10 -3.66 -4.20 -10.97
N HIS A 11 -2.68 -3.68 -10.23
CA HIS A 11 -2.79 -3.50 -8.79
C HIS A 11 -3.92 -2.54 -8.41
N LEU A 12 -4.00 -1.40 -9.10
CA LEU A 12 -5.06 -0.42 -8.89
C LEU A 12 -6.45 -0.99 -9.25
N GLY A 13 -6.53 -1.77 -10.33
CA GLY A 13 -7.75 -2.46 -10.78
C GLY A 13 -8.31 -3.43 -9.74
N LYS A 14 -7.42 -4.05 -8.94
CA LYS A 14 -7.78 -5.03 -7.90
C LYS A 14 -8.06 -4.40 -6.53
N LEU A 15 -8.07 -3.07 -6.41
CA LEU A 15 -8.35 -2.40 -5.15
C LEU A 15 -9.76 -2.72 -4.62
N ASP A 16 -9.81 -3.04 -3.33
CA ASP A 16 -11.05 -3.31 -2.62
C ASP A 16 -11.74 -2.00 -2.22
N THR A 17 -12.80 -1.66 -2.95
CA THR A 17 -13.44 -0.34 -2.84
C THR A 17 -14.18 -0.01 -1.55
N PRO A 18 -14.70 -0.96 -0.76
CA PRO A 18 -15.28 -0.66 0.55
C PRO A 18 -14.23 -0.32 1.63
N LYS A 19 -12.92 -0.38 1.32
CA LYS A 19 -11.87 -0.07 2.31
C LYS A 19 -11.77 1.42 2.62
N SER A 20 -11.31 1.71 3.84
CA SER A 20 -11.04 3.05 4.33
C SER A 20 -9.96 3.78 3.51
N MET A 21 -10.12 5.10 3.40
CA MET A 21 -9.10 6.00 2.87
C MET A 21 -7.86 6.06 3.76
N GLY A 22 -6.70 6.30 3.14
CA GLY A 22 -5.46 6.61 3.82
C GLY A 22 -5.45 8.03 4.40
N PRO A 23 -4.32 8.46 4.99
CA PRO A 23 -4.14 9.82 5.49
C PRO A 23 -4.10 10.87 4.37
N ASP A 24 -3.95 10.43 3.12
CA ASP A 24 -4.00 11.22 1.90
C ASP A 24 -5.43 11.59 1.44
N GLY A 25 -6.46 11.04 2.10
CA GLY A 25 -7.86 11.28 1.74
C GLY A 25 -8.30 10.60 0.44
N MET A 26 -7.45 9.79 -0.19
CA MET A 26 -7.74 9.14 -1.46
C MET A 26 -8.54 7.85 -1.24
N HIS A 27 -9.78 7.84 -1.71
CA HIS A 27 -10.63 6.65 -1.61
C HIS A 27 -10.19 5.59 -2.63
N PRO A 28 -10.14 4.28 -2.27
CA PRO A 28 -9.71 3.24 -3.20
C PRO A 28 -10.52 3.20 -4.51
N ARG A 29 -11.81 3.55 -4.45
CA ARG A 29 -12.67 3.68 -5.64
C ARG A 29 -12.12 4.66 -6.67
N VAL A 30 -11.67 5.84 -6.22
CA VAL A 30 -11.15 6.89 -7.12
C VAL A 30 -9.89 6.38 -7.82
N LEU A 31 -8.98 5.74 -7.07
CA LEU A 31 -7.74 5.22 -7.64
C LEU A 31 -7.98 4.05 -8.61
N ARG A 32 -8.99 3.22 -8.35
CA ARG A 32 -9.39 2.14 -9.25
C ARG A 32 -10.00 2.66 -10.55
N GLU A 33 -10.91 3.64 -10.45
CA GLU A 33 -11.58 4.23 -11.61
C GLU A 33 -10.62 5.08 -12.46
N LEU A 34 -9.59 5.66 -11.86
CA LEU A 34 -8.56 6.44 -12.55
C LEU A 34 -7.29 5.64 -12.87
N ALA A 35 -7.32 4.31 -12.77
CA ALA A 35 -6.14 3.46 -12.90
C ALA A 35 -5.38 3.71 -14.21
N ASP A 36 -6.08 3.84 -15.34
CA ASP A 36 -5.47 4.10 -16.65
C ASP A 36 -4.74 5.44 -16.74
N VAL A 37 -5.16 6.42 -15.95
CA VAL A 37 -4.56 7.76 -15.95
C VAL A 37 -3.38 7.84 -14.99
N ILE A 38 -3.50 7.19 -13.82
CA ILE A 38 -2.52 7.35 -12.73
C ILE A 38 -1.46 6.25 -12.71
N ALA A 39 -1.62 5.15 -13.45
CA ALA A 39 -0.65 4.06 -13.47
C ALA A 39 0.73 4.52 -13.94
N ARG A 40 0.80 5.27 -15.05
CA ARG A 40 2.06 5.81 -15.60
C ARG A 40 2.79 6.72 -14.62
N PRO A 41 2.20 7.79 -14.06
CA PRO A 41 2.92 8.65 -13.12
C PRO A 41 3.30 7.89 -11.85
N LEU A 42 2.46 6.97 -11.38
CA LEU A 42 2.74 6.19 -10.17
C LEU A 42 3.89 5.20 -10.39
N SER A 43 3.98 4.54 -11.56
CA SER A 43 5.11 3.64 -11.87
C SER A 43 6.45 4.38 -11.87
N ILE A 44 6.49 5.60 -12.43
CA ILE A 44 7.68 6.46 -12.41
C ILE A 44 8.09 6.79 -10.97
N ILE A 45 7.14 7.12 -10.09
CA ILE A 45 7.43 7.43 -8.68
C ILE A 45 7.94 6.17 -7.95
N LEU A 46 7.25 5.03 -8.10
CA LEU A 46 7.64 3.77 -7.48
C LEU A 46 9.04 3.32 -7.91
N GLU A 47 9.35 3.41 -9.21
CA GLU A 47 10.66 3.08 -9.73
C GLU A 47 11.75 4.01 -9.17
N ARG A 48 11.50 5.32 -9.13
CA ARG A 48 12.43 6.28 -8.53
C ARG A 48 12.66 5.96 -7.07
N SER A 49 11.59 5.70 -6.32
CA SER A 49 11.67 5.34 -4.90
C SER A 49 12.44 4.06 -4.66
N TRP A 50 12.28 3.06 -5.53
CA TRP A 50 13.10 1.86 -5.46
C TRP A 50 14.57 2.16 -5.65
N ARG A 51 14.91 2.92 -6.70
CA ARG A 51 16.29 3.20 -7.08
C ARG A 51 17.02 4.08 -6.07
N SER A 52 16.33 5.06 -5.48
CA SER A 52 16.91 5.96 -4.47
C SER A 52 16.92 5.36 -3.06
N GLY A 53 16.04 4.40 -2.78
CA GLY A 53 15.78 3.94 -1.41
C GLY A 53 14.94 4.92 -0.59
N GLU A 54 14.32 5.93 -1.23
CA GLU A 54 13.55 6.97 -0.58
C GLU A 54 12.11 7.01 -1.11
N VAL A 55 11.13 7.08 -0.20
CA VAL A 55 9.71 7.26 -0.54
C VAL A 55 9.25 8.69 -0.25
N PRO A 56 8.20 9.18 -0.95
CA PRO A 56 7.58 10.46 -0.60
C PRO A 56 7.22 10.55 0.89
N GLU A 57 7.39 11.74 1.49
CA GLU A 57 7.08 11.96 2.90
C GLU A 57 5.64 11.61 3.27
N ASP A 58 4.70 11.84 2.35
CA ASP A 58 3.30 11.49 2.58
C ASP A 58 3.06 9.98 2.70
N TRP A 59 3.93 9.14 2.09
CA TRP A 59 3.83 7.69 2.20
C TRP A 59 4.42 7.16 3.51
N LYS A 60 5.25 7.95 4.19
CA LYS A 60 5.78 7.63 5.52
C LYS A 60 4.77 7.86 6.64
N LYS A 61 3.65 8.54 6.33
CA LYS A 61 2.59 8.85 7.28
C LYS A 61 1.55 7.73 7.32
N ALA A 62 1.03 7.47 8.52
CA ALA A 62 -0.09 6.57 8.72
C ALA A 62 -1.11 7.18 9.69
N LYS A 63 -2.40 6.94 9.43
CA LYS A 63 -3.45 7.22 10.40
C LYS A 63 -3.64 6.00 11.29
N VAL A 64 -3.37 6.14 12.59
CA VAL A 64 -3.58 5.06 13.57
C VAL A 64 -5.02 5.09 14.04
N THR A 65 -5.75 3.99 13.82
CA THR A 65 -7.13 3.82 14.27
C THR A 65 -7.26 2.63 15.20
N PRO A 66 -7.97 2.75 16.35
CA PRO A 66 -8.21 1.62 17.22
C PRO A 66 -9.22 0.67 16.58
N ALA A 67 -8.82 -0.60 16.38
CA ALA A 67 -9.71 -1.67 15.95
C ALA A 67 -10.06 -2.55 17.15
N PHE A 68 -11.36 -2.68 17.43
CA PHE A 68 -11.85 -3.51 18.52
C PHE A 68 -11.47 -4.99 18.31
N LYS A 69 -10.98 -5.64 19.36
CA LYS A 69 -10.57 -7.05 19.33
C LYS A 69 -11.62 -7.94 19.99
N LYS A 70 -11.87 -7.78 21.29
CA LYS A 70 -12.82 -8.58 22.10
C LYS A 70 -13.04 -7.96 23.48
N GLY A 71 -14.05 -8.39 24.23
CA GLY A 71 -14.29 -7.95 25.61
C GLY A 71 -15.23 -6.74 25.71
N LYS A 72 -15.03 -5.88 26.71
CA LYS A 72 -15.80 -4.65 26.92
C LYS A 72 -15.27 -3.53 26.03
N LYS A 73 -16.17 -2.77 25.38
CA LYS A 73 -15.79 -1.69 24.45
C LYS A 73 -15.26 -0.46 25.17
N GLU A 74 -15.51 -0.36 26.46
CA GLU A 74 -15.12 0.75 27.33
C GLU A 74 -13.68 0.60 27.82
N GLU A 75 -13.11 -0.61 27.74
CA GLU A 75 -11.74 -0.90 28.18
C GLU A 75 -10.74 -0.67 27.02
N PRO A 76 -9.80 0.29 27.13
CA PRO A 76 -8.86 0.59 26.05
C PRO A 76 -7.98 -0.59 25.63
N GLY A 77 -7.64 -1.48 26.57
CA GLY A 77 -6.83 -2.68 26.31
C GLY A 77 -7.48 -3.71 25.38
N ASN A 78 -8.78 -3.56 25.10
CA ASN A 78 -9.55 -4.44 24.22
C ASN A 78 -9.49 -4.02 22.74
N TYR A 79 -8.66 -3.02 22.40
CA TYR A 79 -8.41 -2.54 21.05
C TYR A 79 -6.97 -2.82 20.64
N ARG A 80 -6.74 -3.00 19.33
CA ARG A 80 -5.41 -2.98 18.73
C ARG A 80 -5.25 -1.75 17.84
N PRO A 81 -4.06 -1.15 17.75
CA PRO A 81 -3.80 -0.13 16.75
C PRO A 81 -3.80 -0.76 15.35
N VAL A 82 -4.42 -0.07 14.39
CA VAL A 82 -4.33 -0.38 12.96
C VAL A 82 -3.80 0.83 12.23
N ASN A 83 -2.76 0.62 11.43
CA ASN A 83 -2.13 1.67 10.63
C ASN A 83 -2.80 1.72 9.25
N LEU A 84 -3.46 2.82 8.96
CA LEU A 84 -3.95 3.13 7.62
C LEU A 84 -2.87 3.96 6.91
N THR A 85 -2.17 3.35 5.96
CA THR A 85 -1.22 4.01 5.05
C THR A 85 -1.90 4.41 3.74
N SER A 86 -1.26 5.30 2.98
CA SER A 86 -1.71 5.69 1.63
C SER A 86 -1.71 4.48 0.69
N ILE A 87 -2.61 4.47 -0.29
CA ILE A 87 -2.69 3.36 -1.26
C ILE A 87 -1.43 3.28 -2.14
N PRO A 88 -0.87 4.40 -2.63
CA PRO A 88 0.45 4.38 -3.28
C PRO A 88 1.58 3.83 -2.39
N GLY A 89 1.60 4.19 -1.10
CA GLY A 89 2.56 3.65 -0.13
C GLY A 89 2.42 2.13 0.03
N LYS A 90 1.18 1.63 0.15
CA LYS A 90 0.89 0.18 0.16
C LYS A 90 1.30 -0.51 -1.13
N ALA A 91 1.15 0.14 -2.29
CA ALA A 91 1.60 -0.43 -3.56
C ALA A 91 3.12 -0.62 -3.57
N MET A 92 3.89 0.33 -3.03
CA MET A 92 5.34 0.17 -2.85
C MET A 92 5.68 -0.99 -1.90
N GLU A 93 4.99 -1.11 -0.78
CA GLU A 93 5.16 -2.22 0.18
C GLU A 93 4.91 -3.58 -0.49
N GLN A 94 3.84 -3.71 -1.27
CA GLN A 94 3.52 -4.94 -2.02
C GLN A 94 4.59 -5.26 -3.05
N PHE A 95 5.07 -4.28 -3.81
CA PHE A 95 6.13 -4.50 -4.79
C PHE A 95 7.44 -4.99 -4.14
N ILE A 96 7.82 -4.39 -3.00
CA ILE A 96 8.96 -4.86 -2.20
C ILE A 96 8.74 -6.31 -1.72
N LEU A 97 7.55 -6.61 -1.20
CA LEU A 97 7.21 -7.95 -0.73
C LEU A 97 7.30 -8.99 -1.85
N GLU A 98 6.78 -8.71 -3.05
CA GLU A 98 6.84 -9.60 -4.21
C GLU A 98 8.29 -9.91 -4.61
N VAL A 99 9.15 -8.87 -4.68
CA VAL A 99 10.56 -9.05 -5.03
C VAL A 99 11.32 -9.85 -3.99
N ILE A 100 11.10 -9.55 -2.69
CA ILE A 100 11.76 -10.28 -1.60
C ILE A 100 11.29 -11.74 -1.56
N THR A 101 9.98 -11.98 -1.65
CA THR A 101 9.40 -13.33 -1.64
C THR A 101 9.99 -14.17 -2.77
N LYS A 102 9.98 -13.65 -4.00
CA LYS A 102 10.58 -14.34 -5.16
C LYS A 102 12.05 -14.67 -4.92
N HIS A 103 12.83 -13.72 -4.40
CA HIS A 103 14.25 -13.93 -4.13
C HIS A 103 14.51 -15.04 -3.10
N VAL A 104 13.67 -15.09 -2.06
CA VAL A 104 13.76 -16.07 -0.98
C VAL A 104 13.41 -17.47 -1.48
N GLU A 105 12.36 -17.60 -2.30
CA GLU A 105 11.94 -18.85 -2.95
C GLU A 105 13.01 -19.36 -3.94
N ASP A 106 13.52 -18.48 -4.81
CA ASP A 106 14.55 -18.83 -5.80
C ASP A 106 15.83 -19.35 -5.13
N LYS A 107 16.19 -18.79 -3.97
CA LYS A 107 17.37 -19.19 -3.20
C LYS A 107 17.12 -20.35 -2.24
N LYS A 108 15.90 -20.90 -2.16
CA LYS A 108 15.51 -21.98 -1.23
C LYS A 108 15.91 -21.69 0.22
N VAL A 109 15.81 -20.42 0.62
CA VAL A 109 16.09 -20.02 2.01
C VAL A 109 14.95 -20.48 2.94
N ILE A 110 13.79 -20.80 2.36
CA ILE A 110 12.63 -21.43 2.97
C ILE A 110 12.09 -22.50 2.01
#